data_AF-A0AAV7K682-F1
#
_entry.id   AF-A0AAV7K682-F1
#
_cell.length_a   1.000
_cell.length_b   1.000
_cell.length_c   1.000
_cell.angle_alpha   90.00
_cell.angle_beta   90.00
_cell.angle_gamma   90.00
#
_symmetry.space_group_name_H-M   'P 1'
#
loop_
_entity.id
_entity.type
_entity.pdbx_description
1 polymer ?
#
loop_
_entity_poly.entity_id
_entity_poly.type
_entity_poly.pdbx_seq_one_letter_code
_entity_poly.pdbx_strand_id
1 'polypeptide(L)'
;MCVGCVCMINYLFNPHTLLSIPWELWTIKIQILYFPSEADRRLHRESLCEILKDRVMEVGQIISRFQYLPKNPRKDDLSSIFDSSYSTLQPYLHKISFSIEGNQDPTMGTAVMKLLTDLAST
;
A
#
# COMPACT_ATOMS: atom_id res chain seq x y z
N MET A 1 17.88 -11.84 4.51
CA MET A 1 17.26 -10.60 5.04
C MET A 1 15.88 -10.51 4.39
N CYS A 2 14.80 -10.46 5.16
CA CYS A 2 13.45 -10.38 4.61
C CYS A 2 13.03 -8.91 4.56
N VAL A 3 12.72 -8.43 3.35
CA VAL A 3 12.21 -7.07 3.12
C VAL A 3 10.79 -7.20 2.61
N GLY A 4 9.85 -6.65 3.37
CA GLY A 4 8.46 -6.49 2.96
C GLY A 4 8.22 -5.09 2.40
N CYS A 5 7.22 -4.97 1.54
CA CYS A 5 6.72 -3.69 1.06
C CYS A 5 5.21 -3.69 1.24
N VAL A 6 4.65 -2.60 1.75
CA VAL A 6 3.20 -2.37 1.83
C VAL A 6 2.88 -1.12 1.02
N CYS A 7 1.96 -1.24 0.08
CA CYS A 7 1.51 -0.16 -0.77
C CYS A 7 0.04 0.15 -0.50
N MET A 8 -0.29 1.43 -0.33
CA MET A 8 -1.66 1.93 -0.31
C MET A 8 -1.87 2.88 -1.48
N ILE A 9 -2.91 2.65 -2.27
CA ILE A 9 -3.27 3.47 -3.42
C ILE A 9 -4.64 4.08 -3.16
N ASN A 10 -4.77 5.40 -3.24
CA ASN A 10 -6.07 6.06 -3.35
C ASN A 10 -6.41 6.25 -4.83
N TYR A 11 -7.66 6.02 -5.19
CA TYR A 11 -8.12 6.07 -6.58
C TYR A 11 -9.49 6.73 -6.72
N LEU A 12 -9.81 7.12 -7.95
CA LEU A 12 -11.14 7.54 -8.37
C LEU A 12 -11.75 6.45 -9.23
N PHE A 13 -13.02 6.14 -9.00
CA PHE A 13 -13.76 5.17 -9.79
C PHE A 13 -14.70 5.85 -10.78
N ASN A 14 -14.50 5.60 -12.07
CA ASN A 14 -15.39 6.09 -13.12
C ASN A 14 -16.45 5.01 -13.44
N PRO A 15 -17.73 5.21 -13.10
CA PRO A 15 -18.77 4.20 -13.31
C PRO A 15 -19.12 4.00 -14.79
N HIS A 16 -18.88 5.01 -15.65
CA HIS A 16 -19.18 4.92 -17.08
C HIS A 16 -18.15 4.07 -17.84
N THR A 17 -16.88 4.15 -17.44
CA THR A 17 -15.79 3.38 -18.08
C THR A 17 -15.35 2.17 -17.27
N LEU A 18 -15.86 2.02 -16.04
CA LEU A 18 -15.45 1.02 -15.04
C LEU A 18 -13.95 1.06 -14.72
N LEU A 19 -13.29 2.20 -14.97
CA LEU A 19 -11.88 2.39 -14.73
C LEU A 19 -11.62 2.94 -13.32
N SER A 20 -10.54 2.45 -12.71
CA SER A 20 -9.98 3.00 -11.48
C SER A 20 -8.71 3.79 -11.82
N ILE A 21 -8.70 5.08 -11.47
CA ILE A 21 -7.59 5.99 -11.77
C ILE A 21 -6.88 6.33 -10.46
N PRO A 22 -5.63 5.88 -10.25
CA PRO A 22 -4.88 6.21 -9.03
C PRO A 22 -4.52 7.70 -9.02
N TRP A 23 -4.64 8.34 -7.85
CA TRP A 23 -4.25 9.74 -7.66
C TRP A 23 -3.24 9.94 -6.53
N GLU A 24 -3.08 8.94 -5.66
CA GLU A 24 -2.09 8.96 -4.58
C GLU A 24 -1.57 7.53 -4.34
N LEU A 25 -0.26 7.40 -4.13
CA LEU A 25 0.41 6.14 -3.85
C LEU A 25 1.35 6.33 -2.67
N TRP A 26 1.17 5.51 -1.64
CA TRP A 26 2.03 5.40 -0.48
C TRP A 26 2.71 4.04 -0.43
N THR A 27 4.03 4.04 -0.26
CA THR A 27 4.83 2.80 -0.22
C THR A 27 5.68 2.77 1.03
N ILE A 28 5.49 1.76 1.87
CA ILE A 28 6.24 1.54 3.12
C ILE A 28 7.12 0.30 2.93
N LYS A 29 8.44 0.50 3.01
CA LYS A 29 9.41 -0.60 3.03
C LYS A 29 9.68 -1.02 4.48
N ILE A 30 9.59 -2.32 4.74
CA ILE A 30 9.72 -2.93 6.05
C ILE A 30 10.88 -3.90 6.02
N GLN A 31 11.81 -3.75 6.95
CA GLN A 31 12.91 -4.68 7.14
C GLN A 31 12.69 -5.46 8.44
N ILE A 32 12.69 -6.79 8.34
CA ILE A 32 12.60 -7.65 9.53
C ILE A 32 14.00 -7.90 10.07
N LEU A 33 14.22 -7.51 11.32
CA LEU A 33 15.48 -7.69 12.05
C LEU A 33 15.33 -8.78 13.12
N TYR A 34 16.37 -9.57 13.29
CA TYR A 34 16.46 -10.60 14.32
C TYR A 34 17.49 -10.19 15.36
N PHE A 35 17.15 -10.32 16.63
CA PHE A 35 18.01 -9.94 17.75
C PHE A 35 18.43 -11.18 18.54
N PRO A 36 19.71 -11.32 18.91
CA PRO A 36 20.21 -12.48 19.65
C PRO A 36 19.84 -12.43 21.13
N SER A 37 19.48 -11.26 21.67
CA SER A 37 19.08 -11.09 23.07
C SER A 37 17.91 -10.10 23.25
N GLU A 38 17.22 -10.23 24.37
CA GLU A 38 16.18 -9.28 24.80
C GLU A 38 16.76 -7.88 25.11
N ALA A 39 18.00 -7.80 25.58
CA ALA A 39 18.66 -6.53 25.85
C ALA A 39 18.89 -5.75 24.55
N ASP A 40 19.39 -6.42 23.49
CA ASP A 40 19.59 -5.80 22.17
C ASP A 40 18.26 -5.37 21.54
N ARG A 41 17.22 -6.18 21.70
CA ARG A 41 15.86 -5.86 21.23
C ARG A 41 15.31 -4.61 21.91
N ARG A 42 15.56 -4.42 23.22
CA ARG A 42 15.13 -3.22 23.96
C ARG A 42 15.86 -1.97 23.49
N LEU A 43 17.18 -2.03 23.35
CA LEU A 43 17.99 -0.92 22.85
C LEU A 43 17.56 -0.54 21.42
N HIS A 44 17.32 -1.53 20.56
CA HIS A 44 16.85 -1.27 19.21
C HIS A 44 15.45 -0.65 19.18
N ARG A 45 14.55 -1.07 20.08
CA ARG A 45 13.21 -0.49 20.16
C ARG A 45 13.25 1.01 20.46
N GLU A 46 14.12 1.45 21.36
CA GLU A 46 14.27 2.87 21.69
C GLU A 46 14.77 3.67 20.48
N SER A 47 15.77 3.16 19.77
CA SER A 47 16.25 3.75 18.52
C SER A 47 15.17 3.78 17.42
N LEU A 48 14.39 2.70 17.29
CA LEU A 48 13.30 2.60 16.32
C LEU A 48 12.19 3.62 16.58
N CYS A 49 11.89 3.92 17.85
CA CYS A 49 10.91 4.95 18.20
C CYS A 49 11.31 6.33 17.66
N GLU A 50 12.59 6.70 17.76
CA GLU A 50 13.08 7.96 17.21
C GLU A 50 12.98 7.99 15.68
N ILE A 51 13.33 6.89 15.01
CA ILE A 51 13.20 6.77 13.55
C ILE A 51 11.73 6.88 13.12
N LEU A 52 10.82 6.19 13.82
CA LEU A 52 9.39 6.22 13.49
C LEU A 52 8.80 7.61 13.69
N LYS A 53 9.20 8.32 14.75
CA LYS A 53 8.80 9.71 14.99
C LYS A 53 9.14 10.57 13.78
N ASP A 54 10.37 10.48 13.27
CA ASP A 54 10.80 11.26 12.11
C ASP A 54 9.99 10.91 10.85
N ARG A 55 9.67 9.62 10.64
CA ARG A 55 8.82 9.17 9.52
C ARG A 55 7.38 9.68 9.61
N VAL A 56 6.78 9.68 10.81
CA VAL A 56 5.44 10.24 11.01
C VAL A 56 5.42 11.74 10.73
N MET A 57 6.45 12.46 11.19
CA MET A 57 6.59 13.89 10.91
C MET A 57 6.76 14.17 9.42
N GLU A 58 7.54 13.33 8.71
CA GLU A 58 7.71 13.40 7.26
C GLU A 58 6.37 13.23 6.52
N VAL A 59 5.56 12.24 6.90
CA VAL A 59 4.21 12.06 6.33
C VAL A 59 3.34 13.29 6.57
N GLY A 60 3.34 13.83 7.80
CA GLY A 60 2.60 15.06 8.12
C GLY A 60 3.03 16.26 7.27
N GLN A 61 4.34 16.42 7.04
CA GLN A 61 4.88 17.46 6.17
C GLN A 61 4.45 17.25 4.71
N ILE A 62 4.50 16.02 4.21
CA ILE A 62 4.07 15.70 2.84
C ILE A 62 2.60 16.06 2.67
N ILE A 63 1.72 15.57 3.56
CA ILE A 63 0.26 15.83 3.52
C ILE A 63 -0.05 17.33 3.65
N SER A 64 0.74 18.08 4.43
CA SER A 64 0.54 19.52 4.62
C SER A 64 0.85 20.38 3.37
N ARG A 65 1.60 19.84 2.40
CA ARG A 65 1.88 20.54 1.14
C ARG A 65 0.62 20.56 0.28
N PHE A 66 0.50 21.57 -0.58
CA PHE A 66 -0.60 21.62 -1.54
C PHE A 66 -0.44 20.47 -2.55
N GLN A 67 -1.18 19.38 -2.31
CA GLN A 67 -1.28 18.24 -3.21
C GLN A 67 -2.60 18.26 -3.96
N TYR A 68 -2.66 17.51 -5.05
CA TYR A 68 -3.94 17.25 -5.70
C TYR A 68 -4.90 16.59 -4.71
N LEU A 69 -6.11 17.14 -4.62
CA LEU A 69 -7.23 16.52 -3.93
C LEU A 69 -8.35 16.31 -4.96
N PRO A 70 -9.02 15.14 -4.94
CA PRO A 70 -10.24 14.95 -5.71
C PRO A 70 -11.24 16.07 -5.45
N LYS A 71 -11.88 16.56 -6.51
CA LYS A 71 -12.94 17.57 -6.36
C LYS A 71 -14.09 16.97 -5.53
N ASN A 72 -14.70 17.80 -4.71
CA ASN A 72 -15.86 17.38 -3.92
C ASN A 72 -16.98 16.90 -4.87
N PRO A 73 -17.41 15.63 -4.77
CA PRO A 73 -18.42 15.08 -5.68
C PRO A 73 -19.81 15.62 -5.37
N ARG A 74 -20.73 15.45 -6.32
CA ARG A 74 -22.16 15.58 -6.03
C ARG A 74 -22.62 14.37 -5.23
N LYS A 75 -23.78 14.46 -4.56
CA LYS A 75 -24.34 13.36 -3.75
C LYS A 75 -24.45 12.05 -4.53
N ASP A 76 -24.79 12.13 -5.81
CA ASP A 76 -24.99 10.96 -6.67
C ASP A 76 -23.67 10.27 -7.04
N ASP A 77 -22.53 10.97 -6.93
CA ASP A 77 -21.20 10.49 -7.32
C ASP A 77 -20.30 10.18 -6.09
N LEU A 78 -20.88 10.12 -4.88
CA LEU A 78 -20.10 9.91 -3.65
C LEU A 78 -19.33 8.58 -3.67
N SER A 79 -19.94 7.52 -4.20
CA SER A 79 -19.34 6.18 -4.30
C SER A 79 -18.19 6.09 -5.31
N SER A 80 -18.02 7.11 -6.16
CA SER A 80 -16.91 7.19 -7.11
C SER A 80 -15.62 7.74 -6.50
N ILE A 81 -15.70 8.32 -5.30
CA ILE A 81 -14.57 8.99 -4.64
C ILE A 81 -14.34 8.42 -3.24
N PHE A 82 -15.40 8.07 -2.53
CA PHE A 82 -15.34 7.62 -1.15
C PHE A 82 -15.86 6.21 -0.95
N ASP A 83 -15.28 5.51 0.02
CA ASP A 83 -15.79 4.23 0.50
C ASP A 83 -16.82 4.46 1.62
N SER A 84 -18.07 4.13 1.31
CA SER A 84 -19.21 4.28 2.23
C SER A 84 -19.49 3.01 3.05
N SER A 85 -18.63 1.99 3.00
CA SER A 85 -18.79 0.77 3.80
C SER A 85 -18.49 0.98 5.29
N TYR A 86 -17.79 2.05 5.64
CA TYR A 86 -17.45 2.42 7.00
C TYR A 86 -18.61 3.18 7.67
N SER A 87 -19.00 2.77 8.87
CA SER A 87 -20.16 3.33 9.58
C SER A 87 -19.92 4.71 10.19
N THR A 88 -18.67 5.07 10.48
CA THR A 88 -18.31 6.29 11.23
C THR A 88 -17.37 7.22 10.47
N LEU A 89 -16.78 6.75 9.37
CA LEU A 89 -15.77 7.46 8.58
C LEU A 89 -16.11 7.33 7.10
N GLN A 90 -15.55 8.21 6.30
CA GLN A 90 -15.72 8.20 4.85
C GLN A 90 -14.35 8.37 4.17
N PRO A 91 -13.50 7.33 4.18
CA PRO A 91 -12.20 7.40 3.54
C PRO A 91 -12.36 7.49 2.02
N TYR A 92 -11.33 7.98 1.33
CA TYR A 92 -11.24 7.82 -0.12
C TYR A 92 -11.24 6.34 -0.50
N LEU A 93 -11.71 6.05 -1.72
CA LEU A 93 -11.53 4.73 -2.30
C LEU A 93 -10.04 4.38 -2.34
N HIS A 94 -9.70 3.27 -1.69
CA HIS A 94 -8.32 2.86 -1.51
C HIS A 94 -8.13 1.36 -1.69
N LYS A 95 -6.90 0.95 -1.99
CA LYS A 95 -6.48 -0.45 -2.05
C LYS A 95 -5.14 -0.61 -1.37
N ILE A 96 -5.04 -1.60 -0.49
CA ILE A 96 -3.80 -1.98 0.18
C ILE A 96 -3.29 -3.29 -0.44
N SER A 97 -2.01 -3.31 -0.79
CA SER A 97 -1.30 -4.51 -1.24
C SER A 97 0.03 -4.64 -0.52
N PHE A 98 0.56 -5.87 -0.46
CA PHE A 98 1.89 -6.11 0.08
C PHE A 98 2.69 -7.02 -0.86
N SER A 99 4.01 -6.92 -0.77
CA SER A 99 4.94 -7.84 -1.39
C SER A 99 6.06 -8.18 -0.41
N ILE A 100 6.63 -9.37 -0.55
CA ILE A 100 7.77 -9.82 0.25
C ILE A 100 8.88 -10.17 -0.73
N GLU A 101 10.01 -9.47 -0.65
CA GLU A 101 11.18 -9.78 -1.45
C GLU A 101 11.65 -11.21 -1.14
N GLY A 102 11.58 -12.08 -2.15
CA GLY A 102 11.88 -13.52 -2.02
C GLY A 102 10.67 -14.45 -2.15
N ASN A 103 9.45 -13.93 -2.03
CA ASN A 103 8.24 -14.67 -2.37
C ASN A 103 7.72 -14.19 -3.74
N GLN A 104 8.26 -14.75 -4.81
CA GLN A 104 7.60 -14.70 -6.12
C GLN A 104 6.40 -15.65 -6.06
N ASP A 105 5.34 -15.27 -5.35
CA ASP A 105 4.05 -15.91 -5.58
C ASP A 105 3.75 -15.71 -7.07
N PRO A 106 3.61 -16.79 -7.86
CA PRO A 106 3.31 -16.61 -9.26
C PRO A 106 1.94 -15.94 -9.32
N THR A 107 1.93 -14.67 -9.74
CA THR A 107 0.71 -14.05 -10.24
C THR A 107 0.03 -15.04 -11.18
N MET A 108 -1.30 -15.13 -11.19
CA MET A 108 -2.04 -16.08 -12.05
C MET A 108 -1.49 -16.10 -13.50
N GLY A 109 -1.08 -14.94 -14.05
CA GLY A 109 -0.43 -14.86 -15.36
C GLY A 109 0.95 -15.54 -15.47
N THR A 110 1.77 -15.47 -14.42
CA THR A 110 3.09 -16.13 -14.36
C THR A 110 2.96 -17.64 -14.19
N ALA A 111 1.93 -18.13 -13.47
CA ALA A 111 1.61 -19.55 -13.37
C ALA A 111 1.16 -20.12 -14.71
N VAL A 112 0.28 -19.40 -15.43
CA VAL A 112 -0.17 -19.79 -16.78
C VAL A 112 0.99 -19.79 -17.77
N MET A 113 1.87 -18.78 -17.73
CA MET A 113 3.02 -18.70 -18.63
C MET A 113 4.01 -19.85 -18.40
N LYS A 114 4.21 -20.30 -17.15
CA LYS A 114 5.00 -21.50 -16.83
C LYS A 114 4.35 -22.76 -17.41
N LEU A 115 3.05 -22.96 -17.21
CA LEU A 115 2.33 -24.11 -17.78
C LEU A 115 2.40 -24.18 -19.31
N LEU A 116 2.26 -23.04 -19.99
CA LEU A 116 2.37 -22.97 -21.46
C LEU A 116 3.80 -23.26 -21.94
N THR A 117 4.81 -22.82 -21.18
CA THR A 117 6.22 -23.07 -21.51
C THR A 117 6.57 -24.54 -21.32
N ASP A 118 6.09 -25.17 -20.23
CA ASP A 118 6.30 -26.58 -19.95
C ASP A 118 5.63 -27.49 -20.99
N LEU A 119 4.41 -27.14 -21.42
CA LEU A 119 3.69 -27.86 -22.48
C LEU A 119 4.33 -27.72 -23.87
N ALA A 120 5.03 -26.61 -24.15
CA ALA A 120 5.75 -26.41 -25.40
C ALA A 120 7.11 -27.14 -25.45
N SER A 121 7.55 -27.68 -24.31
CA SER A 121 8.81 -28.43 -24.16
C SER A 121 8.60 -29.95 -24.09
N THR A 122 7.37 -30.43 -24.22
CA THR A 122 6.99 -31.85 -24.40
C THR A 122 6.54 -32.08 -25.83
#